data_AF-A0A538TV44-F1
#
_entry.id   AF-A0A538TV44-F1
#
_cell.length_a   1.000
_cell.length_b   1.000
_cell.length_c   1.000
_cell.angle_alpha   90.00
_cell.angle_beta   90.00
_cell.angle_gamma   90.00
#
_symmetry.space_group_name_H-M   'P 1'
#
loop_
_entity.id
_entity.type
_entity.pdbx_description
1 polymer ?
#
loop_
_entity_poly.entity_id
_entity_poly.type
_entity_poly.pdbx_seq_one_letter_code
_entity_poly.pdbx_strand_id
1 'polypeptide(L)'
;MLPSAVRRLPLRRVLVLIAALAPRLAHAESASPSSGLGALPATFIGTLPCADCVGIRWQINLLDNGAYEQRAAYLRDGRDESVYEIGTWSLNDRTLTLNGGRERPDRWSVDNPNTLQKLGIDGQPIATGPPQALTRAPSLLPMEPRVRLRGLYRATAQGARFSDCVSGLQWPVAREADGRALEEAYSRQKKMKPGGDLMVTLDGRIETAPAAERGGDQERLVVERFLHASPGEICLEQPARTDLVQAHWELVRVGSQTVTASASHREPWIVLDPDGQSL
;
A
#
# COMPACT_ATOMS: atom_id res chain seq x y z
N MET A 1 83.05 36.71 21.07
CA MET A 1 83.06 35.33 21.59
C MET A 1 81.78 35.09 22.37
N LEU A 2 80.90 34.19 21.89
CA LEU A 2 79.87 33.37 22.59
C LEU A 2 78.79 34.08 23.47
N PRO A 3 77.60 33.47 23.65
CA PRO A 3 76.37 33.92 22.99
C PRO A 3 75.23 34.29 23.96
N SER A 4 74.27 35.11 23.52
CA SER A 4 73.01 35.31 24.24
C SER A 4 71.96 34.31 23.77
N ALA A 5 71.55 33.45 24.70
CA ALA A 5 70.59 32.37 24.52
C ALA A 5 69.16 32.91 24.35
N VAL A 6 68.48 32.39 23.32
CA VAL A 6 67.04 32.54 23.10
C VAL A 6 66.29 31.58 24.04
N ARG A 7 65.45 32.11 24.94
CA ARG A 7 64.46 31.32 25.69
C ARG A 7 63.09 31.48 25.05
N ARG A 8 62.59 30.38 24.50
CA ARG A 8 61.22 30.22 23.98
C ARG A 8 60.27 29.97 25.14
N LEU A 9 59.15 30.68 25.19
CA LEU A 9 57.99 30.31 26.02
C LEU A 9 57.00 29.46 25.18
N PRO A 10 56.36 28.44 25.77
CA PRO A 10 55.42 27.58 25.05
C PRO A 10 54.03 28.25 24.95
N LEU A 11 53.46 28.26 23.75
CA LEU A 11 52.04 28.59 23.55
C LEU A 11 51.18 27.50 24.22
N ARG A 12 50.45 27.87 25.27
CA ARG A 12 49.33 27.07 25.80
C ARG A 12 48.24 27.00 24.73
N ARG A 13 47.96 25.81 24.21
CA ARG A 13 46.76 25.54 23.39
C ARG A 13 45.53 25.64 24.28
N VAL A 14 44.71 26.66 24.07
CA VAL A 14 43.36 26.74 24.62
C VAL A 14 42.48 25.82 23.78
N LEU A 15 42.00 24.73 24.36
CA LEU A 15 41.01 23.85 23.74
C LEU A 15 39.63 24.46 24.00
N VAL A 16 38.99 25.03 22.98
CA VAL A 16 37.59 25.46 23.08
C VAL A 16 36.72 24.23 22.82
N LEU A 17 36.09 23.69 23.88
CA LEU A 17 35.02 22.72 23.71
C LEU A 17 33.76 23.45 23.23
N ILE A 18 33.40 23.27 21.97
CA ILE A 18 32.08 23.64 21.46
C ILE A 18 31.14 22.48 21.80
N ALA A 19 30.35 22.63 22.86
CA ALA A 19 29.24 21.73 23.14
C ALA A 19 28.14 22.00 22.12
N ALA A 20 28.06 21.18 21.06
CA ALA A 20 26.93 21.19 20.15
C ALA A 20 25.71 20.60 20.86
N LEU A 21 24.80 21.45 21.34
CA LEU A 21 23.45 21.02 21.68
C LEU A 21 22.75 20.62 20.38
N ALA A 22 22.71 19.33 20.09
CA ALA A 22 21.82 18.79 19.08
C ALA A 22 20.37 18.98 19.58
N PRO A 23 19.51 19.69 18.84
CA PRO A 23 18.09 19.72 19.20
C PRO A 23 17.55 18.30 19.10
N ARG A 24 16.91 17.82 20.17
CA ARG A 24 16.09 16.61 20.09
C ARG A 24 14.97 16.92 19.10
N LEU A 25 15.07 16.39 17.89
CA LEU A 25 13.93 16.25 17.00
C LEU A 25 12.92 15.37 17.75
N ALA A 26 11.94 16.03 18.36
CA ALA A 26 10.70 15.38 18.74
C ALA A 26 10.16 14.76 17.47
N HIS A 27 10.19 13.43 17.38
CA HIS A 27 9.43 12.74 16.37
C HIS A 27 7.98 13.10 16.67
N ALA A 28 7.33 13.78 15.74
CA ALA A 28 5.89 13.87 15.74
C ALA A 28 5.39 12.42 15.64
N GLU A 29 4.94 11.89 16.77
CA GLU A 29 4.22 10.64 16.84
C GLU A 29 2.96 10.83 15.99
N SER A 30 3.04 10.38 14.75
CA SER A 30 1.92 10.44 13.81
C SER A 30 0.81 9.61 14.46
N ALA A 31 -0.28 10.28 14.84
CA ALA A 31 -1.42 9.60 15.44
C ALA A 31 -1.84 8.44 14.51
N SER A 32 -1.71 7.22 15.03
CA SER A 32 -2.00 6.00 14.29
C SER A 32 -3.45 6.02 13.78
N PRO A 33 -3.73 5.51 12.57
CA PRO A 33 -5.08 5.44 11.98
C PRO A 33 -6.06 4.50 12.73
N SER A 34 -5.74 4.11 13.97
CA SER A 34 -6.43 3.14 14.81
C SER A 34 -7.45 3.75 15.78
N SER A 35 -7.69 5.06 15.75
CA SER A 35 -8.69 5.72 16.59
C SER A 35 -10.10 5.33 16.15
N GLY A 36 -10.59 4.18 16.63
CA GLY A 36 -11.91 3.60 16.33
C GLY A 36 -11.85 2.10 16.11
N LEU A 37 -10.79 1.60 15.46
CA LEU A 37 -10.62 0.18 15.15
C LEU A 37 -10.05 -0.62 16.33
N GLY A 38 -9.34 0.00 17.27
CA GLY A 38 -8.68 -0.72 18.36
C GLY A 38 -7.34 -1.35 17.92
N ALA A 39 -6.96 -2.48 18.50
CA ALA A 39 -5.68 -3.12 18.23
C ALA A 39 -5.59 -3.70 16.80
N LEU A 40 -4.43 -3.53 16.17
CA LEU A 40 -4.05 -4.06 14.86
C LEU A 40 -2.81 -4.97 15.00
N PRO A 41 -2.61 -5.95 14.09
CA PRO A 41 -3.51 -6.32 13.00
C PRO A 41 -4.83 -6.94 13.50
N ALA A 42 -5.86 -6.96 12.65
CA ALA A 42 -7.21 -7.37 13.03
C ALA A 42 -7.92 -8.14 11.93
N THR A 43 -8.65 -9.19 12.28
CA THR A 43 -9.56 -9.87 11.36
C THR A 43 -11.01 -9.57 11.70
N PHE A 44 -11.83 -9.29 10.70
CA PHE A 44 -13.29 -9.20 10.80
C PHE A 44 -13.93 -10.23 9.87
N ILE A 45 -14.92 -10.97 10.39
CA ILE A 45 -15.61 -12.04 9.67
C ILE A 45 -17.12 -11.94 9.80
N GLY A 46 -17.84 -12.47 8.82
CA GLY A 46 -19.30 -12.55 8.86
C GLY A 46 -19.86 -13.10 7.54
N THR A 47 -21.14 -13.44 7.55
CA THR A 47 -21.85 -13.85 6.33
C THR A 47 -22.87 -12.78 5.99
N LEU A 48 -22.69 -12.12 4.84
CA LEU A 48 -23.59 -11.07 4.37
C LEU A 48 -24.64 -11.66 3.41
N PRO A 49 -25.84 -11.06 3.33
CA PRO A 49 -26.85 -11.44 2.35
C PRO A 49 -26.33 -11.37 0.91
N CYS A 50 -26.88 -12.23 0.05
CA CYS A 50 -26.53 -12.33 -1.36
C CYS A 50 -27.81 -12.34 -2.18
N ALA A 51 -27.82 -11.67 -3.33
CA ALA A 51 -29.01 -11.58 -4.17
C ALA A 51 -29.35 -12.91 -4.85
N ASP A 52 -28.33 -13.70 -5.21
CA ASP A 52 -28.43 -14.89 -6.05
C ASP A 52 -27.68 -16.12 -5.48
N CYS A 53 -27.36 -16.09 -4.19
CA CYS A 53 -26.66 -17.15 -3.49
C CYS A 53 -27.08 -17.26 -2.02
N VAL A 54 -26.67 -18.30 -1.30
CA VAL A 54 -27.07 -18.53 0.11
C VAL A 54 -26.58 -17.39 1.02
N GLY A 55 -25.42 -16.83 0.68
CA GLY A 55 -24.78 -15.74 1.39
C GLY A 55 -23.35 -15.57 0.89
N ILE A 56 -22.72 -14.50 1.30
CA ILE A 56 -21.30 -14.25 1.02
C ILE A 56 -20.56 -14.31 2.35
N ARG A 57 -19.65 -15.27 2.52
CA ARG A 57 -18.77 -15.30 3.70
C ARG A 57 -17.59 -14.36 3.48
N TRP A 58 -17.52 -13.33 4.29
CA TRP A 58 -16.49 -12.30 4.27
C TRP A 58 -15.43 -12.57 5.34
N GLN A 59 -14.19 -12.30 4.98
CA GLN A 59 -13.06 -12.13 5.89
C GLN A 59 -12.27 -10.91 5.42
N ILE A 60 -11.99 -9.99 6.34
CA ILE A 60 -11.11 -8.83 6.11
C ILE A 60 -10.02 -8.85 7.17
N ASN A 61 -8.76 -8.90 6.73
CA ASN A 61 -7.59 -8.72 7.57
C ASN A 61 -7.08 -7.29 7.37
N LEU A 62 -7.12 -6.45 8.41
CA LEU A 62 -6.48 -5.14 8.44
C LEU A 62 -5.09 -5.28 9.05
N LEU A 63 -4.06 -4.93 8.29
CA LEU A 63 -2.66 -5.02 8.70
C LEU A 63 -2.19 -3.69 9.32
N ASP A 64 -1.14 -3.78 10.12
CA ASP A 64 -0.55 -2.66 10.87
C ASP A 64 0.09 -1.58 9.98
N ASN A 65 0.58 -1.98 8.81
CA ASN A 65 1.20 -1.12 7.80
C ASN A 65 0.19 -0.38 6.89
N GLY A 66 -1.11 -0.46 7.17
CA GLY A 66 -2.14 0.19 6.36
C GLY A 66 -2.60 -0.63 5.15
N ALA A 67 -2.08 -1.85 4.95
CA ALA A 67 -2.58 -2.78 3.95
C ALA A 67 -3.76 -3.61 4.47
N TYR A 68 -4.61 -4.10 3.57
CA TYR A 68 -5.62 -5.11 3.91
C TYR A 68 -5.59 -6.27 2.94
N GLU A 69 -6.11 -7.39 3.43
CA GLU A 69 -6.47 -8.54 2.61
C GLU A 69 -7.95 -8.84 2.82
N GLN A 70 -8.62 -9.25 1.76
CA GLN A 70 -10.04 -9.59 1.79
C GLN A 70 -10.30 -10.90 1.06
N ARG A 71 -11.22 -11.69 1.61
CA ARG A 71 -11.90 -12.77 0.91
C ARG A 71 -13.42 -12.57 0.97
N ALA A 72 -14.08 -12.71 -0.17
CA ALA A 72 -15.53 -12.84 -0.30
C ALA A 72 -15.84 -14.20 -0.95
N ALA A 73 -16.38 -15.15 -0.18
CA ALA A 73 -16.76 -16.47 -0.65
C ALA A 73 -18.27 -16.56 -0.88
N TYR A 74 -18.69 -16.62 -2.15
CA TYR A 74 -20.08 -16.76 -2.57
C TYR A 74 -20.53 -18.21 -2.38
N LEU A 75 -21.49 -18.44 -1.49
CA LEU A 75 -21.94 -19.77 -1.11
C LEU A 75 -23.03 -20.26 -2.08
N ARG A 76 -22.72 -21.29 -2.89
CA ARG A 76 -23.58 -21.80 -3.98
C ARG A 76 -23.67 -23.34 -3.98
N ASP A 77 -23.96 -23.91 -2.81
CA ASP A 77 -24.25 -25.34 -2.61
C ASP A 77 -23.26 -26.27 -3.33
N GLY A 78 -21.98 -26.16 -2.97
CA GLY A 78 -20.89 -26.99 -3.50
C GLY A 78 -20.19 -26.42 -4.74
N ARG A 79 -20.60 -25.23 -5.21
CA ARG A 79 -19.91 -24.44 -6.24
C ARG A 79 -19.44 -23.09 -5.71
N ASP A 80 -18.94 -23.11 -4.48
CA ASP A 80 -18.51 -21.90 -3.80
C ASP A 80 -17.33 -21.26 -4.53
N GLU A 81 -17.42 -19.95 -4.76
CA GLU A 81 -16.39 -19.18 -5.44
C GLU A 81 -15.83 -18.14 -4.48
N SER A 82 -14.51 -18.01 -4.41
CA SER A 82 -13.85 -17.01 -3.57
C SER A 82 -13.18 -15.95 -4.44
N VAL A 83 -13.54 -14.70 -4.17
CA VAL A 83 -12.87 -13.53 -4.73
C VAL A 83 -11.96 -12.95 -3.65
N TYR A 84 -10.72 -12.65 -4.02
CA TYR A 84 -9.73 -12.06 -3.13
C TYR A 84 -9.38 -10.66 -3.57
N GLU A 85 -9.01 -9.83 -2.60
CA GLU A 85 -8.46 -8.50 -2.85
C GLU A 85 -7.37 -8.17 -1.85
N ILE A 86 -6.38 -7.42 -2.33
CA ILE A 86 -5.33 -6.80 -1.52
C ILE A 86 -5.31 -5.32 -1.89
N GLY A 87 -5.11 -4.46 -0.89
CA GLY A 87 -5.05 -3.02 -1.10
C GLY A 87 -4.64 -2.26 0.16
N THR A 88 -4.99 -0.99 0.23
CA THR A 88 -4.79 -0.14 1.42
C THR A 88 -6.11 0.16 2.09
N TRP A 89 -6.09 0.33 3.40
CA TRP A 89 -7.25 0.80 4.14
C TRP A 89 -6.98 2.18 4.73
N SER A 90 -8.06 2.92 4.94
CA SER A 90 -8.03 4.23 5.61
C SER A 90 -9.25 4.35 6.50
N LEU A 91 -9.09 5.02 7.64
CA LEU A 91 -10.18 5.34 8.54
C LEU A 91 -10.29 6.86 8.62
N ASN A 92 -11.41 7.41 8.16
CA ASN A 92 -11.74 8.83 8.33
C ASN A 92 -13.02 8.92 9.15
N ASP A 93 -12.98 9.66 10.27
CA ASP A 93 -14.00 9.67 11.32
C ASP A 93 -14.38 8.26 11.80
N ARG A 94 -15.47 7.71 11.26
CA ARG A 94 -15.95 6.34 11.52
C ARG A 94 -16.09 5.50 10.26
N THR A 95 -15.63 6.00 9.11
CA THR A 95 -15.76 5.31 7.84
C THR A 95 -14.42 4.65 7.48
N LEU A 96 -14.38 3.33 7.61
CA LEU A 96 -13.32 2.49 7.06
C LEU A 96 -13.54 2.35 5.55
N THR A 97 -12.55 2.75 4.76
CA THR A 97 -12.53 2.62 3.31
C THR A 97 -11.42 1.66 2.89
N LEU A 98 -11.78 0.63 2.12
CA LEU A 98 -10.85 -0.36 1.55
C LEU A 98 -10.58 -0.05 0.08
N ASN A 99 -9.36 0.36 -0.21
CA ASN A 99 -8.90 0.78 -1.52
C ASN A 99 -8.01 -0.29 -2.14
N GLY A 100 -8.57 -1.10 -3.03
CA GLY A 100 -7.84 -2.08 -3.81
C GLY A 100 -7.98 -1.85 -5.31
N GLY A 101 -8.05 -2.94 -6.07
CA GLY A 101 -8.14 -2.91 -7.53
C GLY A 101 -9.55 -2.67 -8.10
N ARG A 102 -10.57 -2.56 -7.24
CA ARG A 102 -11.95 -2.28 -7.67
C ARG A 102 -12.14 -0.80 -8.03
N GLU A 103 -13.00 -0.54 -9.01
CA GLU A 103 -13.38 0.81 -9.42
C GLU A 103 -13.98 1.61 -8.24
N ARG A 104 -14.73 0.92 -7.36
CA ARG A 104 -15.35 1.52 -6.18
C ARG A 104 -14.85 0.84 -4.90
N PRO A 105 -14.26 1.61 -3.97
CA PRO A 105 -13.86 1.12 -2.65
C PRO A 105 -15.04 0.56 -1.85
N ASP A 106 -14.77 -0.50 -1.08
CA ASP A 106 -15.71 -0.98 -0.08
C ASP A 106 -15.66 -0.07 1.15
N ARG A 107 -16.82 0.36 1.65
CA ARG A 107 -16.94 1.21 2.84
C ARG A 107 -17.68 0.51 3.97
N TRP A 108 -17.25 0.80 5.20
CA TRP A 108 -17.79 0.26 6.43
C TRP A 108 -17.86 1.33 7.51
N SER A 109 -18.93 1.35 8.31
CA SER A 109 -18.98 2.14 9.54
C SER A 109 -18.31 1.37 10.69
N VAL A 110 -17.56 2.11 11.51
CA VAL A 110 -16.82 1.65 12.69
C VAL A 110 -17.37 2.41 13.90
N ASP A 111 -18.48 1.93 14.45
CA ASP A 111 -19.06 2.51 15.67
C ASP A 111 -18.35 2.02 16.93
N ASN A 112 -17.73 0.85 16.85
CA ASN A 112 -16.96 0.25 17.94
C ASN A 112 -15.85 -0.65 17.34
N PRO A 113 -14.80 -1.01 18.10
CA PRO A 113 -13.66 -1.74 17.56
C PRO A 113 -13.97 -3.19 17.15
N ASN A 114 -15.13 -3.73 17.52
CA ASN A 114 -15.50 -5.13 17.32
C ASN A 114 -16.46 -5.36 16.16
N THR A 115 -16.97 -4.32 15.51
CA THR A 115 -18.00 -4.46 14.48
C THR A 115 -17.73 -3.54 13.30
N LEU A 116 -17.78 -4.09 12.09
CA LEU A 116 -17.81 -3.33 10.84
C LEU A 116 -19.21 -3.45 10.23
N GLN A 117 -19.91 -2.33 10.09
CA GLN A 117 -21.23 -2.29 9.45
C GLN A 117 -21.07 -1.91 7.98
N LYS A 118 -21.55 -2.76 7.06
CA LYS A 118 -21.46 -2.49 5.61
C LYS A 118 -22.23 -1.21 5.26
N LEU A 119 -21.60 -0.31 4.52
CA LEU A 119 -22.23 0.89 3.98
C LEU A 119 -22.65 0.69 2.52
N GLY A 120 -23.65 1.47 2.10
CA GLY A 120 -24.09 1.58 0.72
C GLY A 120 -23.03 2.24 -0.17
N ILE A 121 -23.31 2.24 -1.46
CA ILE A 121 -22.42 2.80 -2.49
C ILE A 121 -22.24 4.33 -2.36
N ASP A 122 -23.24 4.99 -1.78
CA ASP A 122 -23.28 6.41 -1.41
C ASP A 122 -22.55 6.71 -0.09
N GLY A 123 -22.06 5.68 0.60
CA GLY A 123 -21.42 5.81 1.91
C GLY A 123 -22.41 5.93 3.08
N GLN A 124 -23.71 5.79 2.83
CA GLN A 124 -24.73 5.84 3.88
C GLN A 124 -25.09 4.45 4.40
N PRO A 125 -25.71 4.34 5.59
CA PRO A 125 -26.27 3.07 6.06
C PRO A 125 -27.27 2.48 5.04
N ILE A 126 -27.20 1.18 4.83
CA ILE A 126 -28.13 0.48 3.94
C ILE A 126 -29.53 0.50 4.56
N ALA A 127 -30.47 1.23 3.96
CA ALA A 127 -31.80 1.47 4.51
C ALA A 127 -32.73 0.24 4.46
N THR A 128 -32.51 -0.69 3.53
CA THR A 128 -33.40 -1.84 3.29
C THR A 128 -32.69 -3.16 3.51
N GLY A 129 -33.37 -4.09 4.18
CA GLY A 129 -32.85 -5.44 4.44
C GLY A 129 -32.29 -5.60 5.85
N PRO A 130 -31.77 -6.80 6.19
CA PRO A 130 -31.21 -7.05 7.50
C PRO A 130 -29.87 -6.32 7.70
N PRO A 131 -29.46 -6.04 8.94
CA PRO A 131 -28.15 -5.48 9.24
C PRO A 131 -27.02 -6.35 8.68
N GLN A 132 -26.12 -5.73 7.93
CA GLN A 132 -24.98 -6.39 7.28
C GLN A 132 -23.68 -6.06 8.02
N ALA A 133 -23.31 -6.90 9.00
CA ALA A 133 -22.17 -6.63 9.88
C ALA A 133 -21.12 -7.75 9.84
N LEU A 134 -19.86 -7.38 10.05
CA LEU A 134 -18.75 -8.28 10.36
C LEU A 134 -18.31 -8.07 11.80
N THR A 135 -17.90 -9.16 12.45
CA THR A 135 -17.45 -9.16 13.84
C THR A 135 -15.95 -9.43 13.89
N ARG A 136 -15.25 -8.73 14.79
CA ARG A 136 -13.83 -8.95 15.06
C ARG A 136 -13.59 -10.37 15.56
N ALA A 137 -12.64 -11.06 14.95
CA ALA A 137 -12.15 -12.35 15.43
C ALA A 137 -11.21 -12.18 16.64
N PRO A 138 -11.06 -13.20 17.50
CA PRO A 138 -10.18 -13.12 18.67
C PRO A 138 -8.70 -12.92 18.35
N SER A 139 -8.27 -13.33 17.15
CA SER A 139 -6.92 -13.20 16.64
C SER A 139 -6.93 -13.00 15.13
N LEU A 140 -5.78 -12.62 14.57
CA LEU A 140 -5.58 -12.62 13.11
C LEU A 140 -5.83 -14.04 12.59
N LEU A 141 -6.68 -14.17 11.56
CA LEU A 141 -6.91 -15.44 10.88
C LEU A 141 -6.10 -15.48 9.58
N PRO A 142 -5.39 -16.60 9.31
CA PRO A 142 -4.61 -16.73 8.09
C PRO A 142 -5.51 -16.68 6.86
N MET A 143 -4.93 -16.24 5.75
CA MET A 143 -5.56 -16.23 4.45
C MET A 143 -4.51 -16.60 3.40
N GLU A 144 -4.95 -17.21 2.30
CA GLU A 144 -4.09 -17.43 1.14
C GLU A 144 -4.68 -16.69 -0.08
N PRO A 145 -4.51 -15.36 -0.19
CA PRO A 145 -5.06 -14.60 -1.29
C PRO A 145 -4.56 -15.09 -2.65
N ARG A 146 -5.49 -15.20 -3.62
CA ARG A 146 -5.19 -15.40 -5.04
C ARG A 146 -5.61 -14.17 -5.83
N VAL A 147 -4.65 -13.37 -6.25
CA VAL A 147 -4.88 -12.02 -6.77
C VAL A 147 -4.01 -11.73 -7.98
N ARG A 148 -4.49 -10.84 -8.84
CA ARG A 148 -3.66 -10.20 -9.85
C ARG A 148 -2.91 -9.04 -9.21
N LEU A 149 -1.59 -9.07 -9.31
CA LEU A 149 -0.70 -8.05 -8.73
C LEU A 149 0.05 -7.31 -9.84
N ARG A 150 0.32 -6.04 -9.58
CA ARG A 150 1.23 -5.23 -10.38
C ARG A 150 2.21 -4.56 -9.43
N GLY A 151 3.50 -4.80 -9.63
CA GLY A 151 4.50 -4.47 -8.65
C GLY A 151 5.92 -4.59 -9.16
N LEU A 152 6.86 -4.29 -8.28
CA LEU A 152 8.29 -4.30 -8.57
C LEU A 152 8.90 -5.63 -8.16
N TYR A 153 9.45 -6.35 -9.12
CA TYR A 153 10.24 -7.55 -8.90
C TYR A 153 11.74 -7.20 -8.87
N ARG A 154 12.45 -7.70 -7.86
CA ARG A 154 13.89 -7.53 -7.69
C ARG A 154 14.54 -8.85 -7.32
N ALA A 155 15.56 -9.26 -8.07
CA ALA A 155 16.38 -10.43 -7.72
C ALA A 155 17.78 -10.01 -7.26
N THR A 156 18.24 -10.66 -6.19
CA THR A 156 19.58 -10.50 -5.60
C THR A 156 20.18 -11.88 -5.29
N ALA A 157 21.42 -11.92 -4.79
CA ALA A 157 22.04 -13.16 -4.33
C ALA A 157 21.28 -13.84 -3.16
N GLN A 158 20.47 -13.09 -2.42
CA GLN A 158 19.68 -13.57 -1.27
C GLN A 158 18.32 -14.13 -1.69
N GLY A 159 17.98 -14.06 -2.98
CA GLY A 159 16.67 -14.42 -3.51
C GLY A 159 15.94 -13.23 -4.13
N ALA A 160 14.74 -13.52 -4.62
CA ALA A 160 13.87 -12.56 -5.27
C ALA A 160 12.78 -12.05 -4.33
N ARG A 161 12.43 -10.78 -4.47
CA ARG A 161 11.33 -10.13 -3.76
C ARG A 161 10.39 -9.47 -4.76
N PHE A 162 9.12 -9.44 -4.42
CA PHE A 162 8.10 -8.68 -5.12
C PHE A 162 7.51 -7.64 -4.16
N SER A 163 7.32 -6.41 -4.62
CA SER A 163 6.66 -5.32 -3.89
C SER A 163 5.42 -4.88 -4.64
N ASP A 164 4.24 -5.09 -4.06
CA ASP A 164 2.97 -4.69 -4.67
C ASP A 164 2.82 -3.17 -4.68
N CYS A 165 2.43 -2.60 -5.83
CA CYS A 165 2.31 -1.15 -5.97
C CYS A 165 1.11 -0.56 -5.22
N VAL A 166 0.06 -1.34 -4.96
CA VAL A 166 -1.17 -0.83 -4.35
C VAL A 166 -1.07 -0.85 -2.84
N SER A 167 -0.81 -2.02 -2.25
CA SER A 167 -0.76 -2.24 -0.80
C SER A 167 0.60 -1.92 -0.18
N GLY A 168 1.67 -1.88 -0.98
CA GLY A 168 3.04 -1.77 -0.49
C GLY A 168 3.56 -3.05 0.19
N LEU A 169 2.78 -4.12 0.23
CA LEU A 169 3.20 -5.41 0.78
C LEU A 169 4.35 -6.00 -0.05
N GLN A 170 5.21 -6.74 0.64
CA GLN A 170 6.39 -7.34 0.03
C GLN A 170 6.54 -8.80 0.43
N TRP A 171 6.75 -9.66 -0.57
CA TRP A 171 6.93 -11.08 -0.36
C TRP A 171 8.20 -11.59 -1.02
N PRO A 172 8.92 -12.56 -0.40
CA PRO A 172 9.85 -13.38 -1.13
C PRO A 172 9.10 -14.13 -2.24
N VAL A 173 9.71 -14.22 -3.42
CA VAL A 173 9.11 -14.90 -4.56
C VAL A 173 9.56 -16.35 -4.59
N ALA A 174 8.60 -17.26 -4.64
CA ALA A 174 8.84 -18.68 -4.79
C ALA A 174 9.47 -18.99 -6.16
N ARG A 175 10.34 -20.01 -6.19
CA ARG A 175 11.00 -20.45 -7.44
C ARG A 175 10.18 -21.46 -8.25
N GLU A 176 9.09 -21.98 -7.70
CA GLU A 176 8.19 -22.89 -8.39
C GLU A 176 7.20 -22.18 -9.33
N ALA A 177 6.38 -22.97 -10.03
CA ALA A 177 5.36 -22.51 -10.98
C ALA A 177 5.96 -21.54 -12.03
N ASP A 178 5.27 -20.44 -12.33
CA ASP A 178 5.70 -19.44 -13.30
C ASP A 178 6.78 -18.48 -12.73
N GLY A 179 7.25 -18.71 -11.51
CA GLY A 179 8.36 -17.95 -10.90
C GLY A 179 9.64 -18.02 -11.73
N ARG A 180 9.90 -19.17 -12.38
CA ARG A 180 11.03 -19.33 -13.31
C ARG A 180 10.89 -18.47 -14.56
N ALA A 181 9.69 -18.37 -15.13
CA ALA A 181 9.45 -17.54 -16.31
C ALA A 181 9.66 -16.05 -16.00
N LEU A 182 9.26 -15.62 -14.80
CA LEU A 182 9.54 -14.29 -14.28
C LEU A 182 11.05 -14.04 -14.08
N GLU A 183 11.77 -14.99 -13.47
CA GLU A 183 13.23 -14.89 -13.30
C GLU A 183 13.97 -14.80 -14.64
N GLU A 184 13.56 -15.60 -15.63
CA GLU A 184 14.08 -15.52 -16.99
C GLU A 184 13.81 -14.16 -17.64
N ALA A 185 12.58 -13.62 -17.51
CA ALA A 185 12.22 -12.30 -18.02
C ALA A 185 13.05 -11.18 -17.39
N TYR A 186 13.34 -11.28 -16.08
CA TYR A 186 14.23 -10.38 -15.37
C TYR A 186 15.68 -10.47 -15.85
N SER A 187 16.21 -11.68 -16.06
CA SER A 187 17.58 -11.90 -16.53
C SER A 187 17.85 -11.31 -17.93
N ARG A 188 16.81 -11.18 -18.76
CA ARG A 188 16.91 -10.59 -20.11
C ARG A 188 17.07 -9.07 -20.09
N GLN A 189 16.89 -8.41 -18.94
CA GLN A 189 17.01 -6.96 -18.80
C GLN A 189 18.47 -6.48 -18.73
N LYS A 190 19.22 -6.66 -19.83
CA LYS A 190 20.68 -6.39 -19.90
C LYS A 190 21.09 -4.95 -19.57
N LYS A 191 20.16 -3.99 -19.72
CA LYS A 191 20.40 -2.55 -19.45
C LYS A 191 20.12 -2.16 -17.99
N MET A 192 19.57 -3.06 -17.19
CA MET A 192 19.22 -2.80 -15.80
C MET A 192 20.45 -2.96 -14.90
N LYS A 193 20.56 -2.08 -13.91
CA LYS A 193 21.62 -2.19 -12.89
C LYS A 193 21.41 -3.46 -12.06
N PRO A 194 22.48 -4.08 -11.52
CA PRO A 194 22.35 -5.20 -10.59
C PRO A 194 21.41 -4.83 -9.42
N GLY A 195 20.42 -5.69 -9.18
CA GLY A 195 19.39 -5.45 -8.15
C GLY A 195 18.41 -4.31 -8.48
N GLY A 196 18.31 -3.88 -9.74
CA GLY A 196 17.29 -2.93 -10.18
C GLY A 196 15.87 -3.53 -10.16
N ASP A 197 14.87 -2.67 -10.07
CA ASP A 197 13.47 -3.10 -10.08
C ASP A 197 12.94 -3.28 -11.49
N LEU A 198 12.23 -4.38 -11.71
CA LEU A 198 11.44 -4.62 -12.91
C LEU A 198 9.96 -4.57 -12.56
N MET A 199 9.23 -3.63 -13.16
CA MET A 199 7.76 -3.63 -13.09
C MET A 199 7.22 -4.87 -13.79
N VAL A 200 6.36 -5.61 -13.10
CA VAL A 200 5.70 -6.80 -13.66
C VAL A 200 4.23 -6.86 -13.25
N THR A 201 3.44 -7.52 -14.09
CA THR A 201 2.07 -7.92 -13.78
C THR A 201 1.99 -9.45 -13.77
N LEU A 202 1.36 -10.01 -12.76
CA LEU A 202 1.25 -11.46 -12.56
C LEU A 202 -0.06 -11.82 -11.87
N ASP A 203 -0.53 -13.06 -12.05
CA ASP A 203 -1.49 -13.69 -11.15
C ASP A 203 -0.69 -14.50 -10.12
N GLY A 204 -0.97 -14.31 -8.83
CA GLY A 204 -0.19 -14.89 -7.75
C GLY A 204 -1.04 -15.37 -6.58
N ARG A 205 -0.50 -16.35 -5.87
CA ARG A 205 -1.01 -16.83 -4.59
C ARG A 205 -0.03 -16.47 -3.48
N ILE A 206 -0.52 -15.81 -2.44
CA ILE A 206 0.23 -15.58 -1.21
C ILE A 206 -0.06 -16.76 -0.32
N GLU A 207 0.95 -17.50 0.09
CA GLU A 207 0.81 -18.66 0.97
C GLU A 207 1.84 -18.64 2.09
N THR A 208 1.46 -19.27 3.20
CA THR A 208 2.32 -19.42 4.36
C THR A 208 3.13 -20.71 4.23
N ALA A 209 4.45 -20.61 4.28
CA ALA A 209 5.34 -21.76 4.21
C ALA A 209 6.45 -21.70 5.28
N PRO A 210 7.01 -22.84 5.71
CA PRO A 210 8.12 -22.85 6.65
C PRO A 210 9.33 -22.06 6.11
N ALA A 211 9.84 -21.14 6.93
CA ALA A 211 11.01 -20.35 6.59
C ALA A 211 12.27 -21.23 6.62
N ALA A 212 13.01 -21.27 5.49
CA ALA A 212 14.16 -22.16 5.31
C ALA A 212 15.31 -21.93 6.31
N GLU A 213 15.49 -20.72 6.85
CA GLU A 213 16.69 -20.37 7.65
C GLU A 213 16.45 -19.92 9.10
N ARG A 214 15.23 -19.53 9.49
CA ARG A 214 14.98 -18.97 10.84
C ARG A 214 14.03 -19.78 11.72
N GLY A 215 13.46 -20.88 11.20
CA GLY A 215 12.35 -21.55 11.84
C GLY A 215 11.10 -20.66 11.88
N GLY A 216 9.94 -21.29 11.98
CA GLY A 216 8.64 -20.61 11.88
C GLY A 216 8.16 -20.45 10.45
N ASP A 217 6.97 -19.88 10.30
CA ASP A 217 6.29 -19.72 9.03
C ASP A 217 6.52 -18.32 8.44
N GLN A 218 6.59 -18.23 7.13
CA GLN A 218 6.72 -16.98 6.37
C GLN A 218 5.78 -16.99 5.16
N GLU A 219 5.11 -15.87 4.93
CA GLU A 219 4.37 -15.66 3.68
C GLU A 219 5.31 -15.49 2.50
N ARG A 220 4.95 -16.12 1.39
CA ARG A 220 5.67 -16.05 0.12
C ARG A 220 4.69 -15.92 -1.05
N LEU A 221 5.16 -15.29 -2.11
CA LEU A 221 4.41 -15.18 -3.36
C LEU A 221 4.76 -16.34 -4.28
N VAL A 222 3.78 -17.21 -4.54
CA VAL A 222 3.83 -18.18 -5.63
C VAL A 222 3.24 -17.54 -6.88
N VAL A 223 4.07 -17.40 -7.92
CA VAL A 223 3.62 -16.87 -9.21
C VAL A 223 2.87 -17.97 -9.96
N GLU A 224 1.54 -17.91 -9.93
CA GLU A 224 0.70 -18.89 -10.63
C GLU A 224 0.73 -18.65 -12.14
N ARG A 225 0.78 -17.38 -12.57
CA ARG A 225 0.92 -17.00 -13.97
C ARG A 225 1.67 -15.69 -14.15
N PHE A 226 2.78 -15.72 -14.88
CA PHE A 226 3.48 -14.50 -15.28
C PHE A 226 2.82 -13.89 -16.53
N LEU A 227 2.45 -12.60 -16.48
CA LEU A 227 1.72 -11.94 -17.58
C LEU A 227 2.62 -11.06 -18.43
N HIS A 228 3.26 -10.07 -17.83
CA HIS A 228 4.06 -9.10 -18.56
C HIS A 228 5.10 -8.41 -17.68
N ALA A 229 6.17 -7.93 -18.30
CA ALA A 229 7.18 -7.08 -17.70
C ALA A 229 7.31 -5.77 -18.48
N SER A 230 7.32 -4.65 -17.75
CA SER A 230 7.40 -3.29 -18.30
C SER A 230 8.68 -2.59 -17.82
N PRO A 231 9.84 -2.79 -18.49
CA PRO A 231 11.10 -2.20 -18.05
C PRO A 231 11.05 -0.68 -17.98
N GLY A 232 11.56 -0.11 -16.88
CA GLY A 232 11.63 1.34 -16.67
C GLY A 232 10.35 1.98 -16.11
N GLU A 233 9.26 1.24 -15.99
CA GLU A 233 8.11 1.68 -15.22
C GLU A 233 8.38 1.58 -13.71
N ILE A 234 7.78 2.51 -12.96
CA ILE A 234 7.80 2.55 -11.50
C ILE A 234 6.37 2.44 -10.99
N CYS A 235 6.20 2.13 -9.70
CA CYS A 235 4.89 2.31 -9.08
C CYS A 235 4.54 3.80 -9.17
N LEU A 236 3.37 4.09 -9.73
CA LEU A 236 2.82 5.43 -9.62
C LEU A 236 2.49 5.63 -8.15
N GLU A 237 3.11 6.62 -7.51
CA GLU A 237 2.63 7.07 -6.22
C GLU A 237 1.16 7.42 -6.42
N GLN A 238 0.27 6.73 -5.70
CA GLN A 238 -1.11 7.21 -5.63
C GLN A 238 -0.99 8.60 -5.02
N PRO A 239 -1.32 9.67 -5.75
CA PRO A 239 -1.33 10.98 -5.12
C PRO A 239 -2.23 10.83 -3.90
N ALA A 240 -1.77 11.33 -2.74
CA ALA A 240 -2.68 11.55 -1.63
C ALA A 240 -3.92 12.20 -2.25
N ARG A 241 -5.09 11.57 -2.08
CA ARG A 241 -6.35 12.10 -2.62
C ARG A 241 -6.59 13.43 -1.94
N THR A 242 -5.94 14.44 -2.49
CA THR A 242 -6.25 15.84 -2.29
C THR A 242 -7.63 15.97 -2.89
N ASP A 243 -8.50 16.68 -2.19
CA ASP A 243 -9.80 17.00 -2.74
C ASP A 243 -9.59 17.54 -4.16
N LEU A 244 -10.20 16.89 -5.15
CA LEU A 244 -10.13 17.34 -6.54
C LEU A 244 -10.90 18.65 -6.70
N VAL A 245 -11.83 18.91 -5.77
CA VAL A 245 -12.64 20.10 -5.65
C VAL A 245 -11.84 21.17 -4.91
N GLN A 246 -11.89 22.41 -5.41
CA GLN A 246 -11.11 23.56 -4.89
C GLN A 246 -9.58 23.48 -5.06
N ALA A 247 -9.06 22.54 -5.85
CA ALA A 247 -7.65 22.53 -6.24
C ALA A 247 -7.39 23.47 -7.44
N HIS A 248 -6.22 24.12 -7.45
CA HIS A 248 -5.76 24.90 -8.59
C HIS A 248 -5.02 23.99 -9.58
N TRP A 249 -5.60 23.81 -10.76
CA TRP A 249 -5.06 22.93 -11.80
C TRP A 249 -4.37 23.75 -12.90
N GLU A 250 -3.07 23.54 -13.06
CA GLU A 250 -2.29 24.13 -14.17
C GLU A 250 -2.37 23.23 -15.41
N LEU A 251 -2.70 23.83 -16.56
CA LEU A 251 -2.73 23.12 -17.83
C LEU A 251 -1.30 22.92 -18.36
N VAL A 252 -0.80 21.68 -18.34
CA VAL A 252 0.56 21.37 -18.78
C VAL A 252 0.62 20.94 -20.26
N ARG A 253 -0.43 20.29 -20.78
CA ARG A 253 -0.44 19.77 -22.16
C ARG A 253 -1.86 19.61 -22.72
N VAL A 254 -2.05 19.94 -24.00
CA VAL A 254 -3.26 19.62 -24.78
C VAL A 254 -2.85 18.87 -26.04
N GLY A 255 -3.24 17.60 -26.15
CA GLY A 255 -2.79 16.72 -27.22
C GLY A 255 -1.26 16.57 -27.23
N SER A 256 -0.61 16.93 -28.35
CA SER A 256 0.86 16.93 -28.48
C SER A 256 1.51 18.26 -28.11
N GLN A 257 0.75 19.29 -27.73
CA GLN A 257 1.25 20.63 -27.46
C GLN A 257 1.42 20.87 -25.96
N THR A 258 2.62 21.30 -25.55
CA THR A 258 2.89 21.73 -24.17
C THR A 258 2.39 23.16 -24.00
N VAL A 259 1.66 23.42 -22.93
CA VAL A 259 1.16 24.76 -22.60
C VAL A 259 2.13 25.42 -21.62
N THR A 260 2.47 26.68 -21.86
CA THR A 260 3.33 27.48 -20.96
C THR A 260 2.59 28.78 -20.67
N ALA A 261 2.23 29.00 -19.41
CA ALA A 261 1.56 30.24 -19.02
C ALA A 261 2.50 31.43 -19.20
N SER A 262 2.10 32.43 -20.01
CA SER A 262 2.85 33.68 -20.14
C SER A 262 2.59 34.56 -18.91
N ALA A 263 3.62 35.19 -18.34
CA ALA A 263 3.52 36.09 -17.18
C ALA A 263 2.53 37.27 -17.34
N SER A 264 2.05 37.52 -18.55
CA SER A 264 1.16 38.62 -18.94
C SER A 264 -0.31 38.23 -19.10
N HIS A 265 -0.68 36.96 -18.92
CA HIS A 265 -2.08 36.50 -18.93
C HIS A 265 -2.44 35.84 -17.60
N ARG A 266 -3.71 35.96 -17.18
CA ARG A 266 -4.24 35.16 -16.06
C ARG A 266 -4.08 33.69 -16.42
N GLU A 267 -3.43 32.95 -15.54
CA GLU A 267 -3.18 31.52 -15.71
C GLU A 267 -4.53 30.79 -15.92
N PRO A 268 -4.69 30.02 -17.01
CA PRO A 268 -5.90 29.25 -17.21
C PRO A 268 -5.92 28.11 -16.20
N TRP A 269 -6.97 28.08 -15.38
CA TRP A 269 -7.17 27.06 -14.35
C TRP A 269 -8.54 26.39 -14.53
N ILE A 270 -8.62 25.13 -14.13
CA ILE A 270 -9.85 24.33 -14.21
C ILE A 270 -10.45 24.24 -12.80
N VAL A 271 -11.76 24.43 -12.67
CA VAL A 271 -12.54 24.05 -11.48
C VAL A 271 -13.20 22.72 -11.78
N LEU A 272 -13.03 21.74 -10.90
CA LEU A 272 -13.85 20.53 -10.91
C LEU A 272 -15.01 20.76 -9.93
N ASP A 273 -16.19 21.06 -10.48
CA ASP A 273 -17.42 21.20 -9.71
C ASP A 273 -18.13 19.83 -9.62
N PRO A 274 -18.33 19.28 -8.40
CA PRO A 274 -19.01 18.00 -8.22
C PRO A 274 -20.48 18.02 -8.66
N ASP A 275 -21.12 19.19 -8.76
CA ASP A 275 -22.54 19.35 -9.11
C ASP A 275 -22.78 19.53 -10.62
N GLY A 276 -21.71 19.57 -11.44
CA GLY A 276 -21.82 19.58 -12.90
C GLY A 276 -22.43 20.85 -13.49
N GLN A 277 -22.52 21.96 -12.74
CA GLN A 277 -22.97 23.24 -13.27
C GLN A 277 -21.78 23.99 -13.87
N SER A 278 -21.72 24.00 -15.19
CA SER A 278 -20.82 24.89 -15.93
C SER A 278 -21.25 26.35 -15.75
N LEU A 279 -20.36 27.20 -15.22
CA LEU A 279 -20.44 28.66 -15.35
C LEU A 279 -20.08 29.11 -16.77
#